data_AF-A0A5B7CZL1-F1
#
_entry.id   AF-A0A5B7CZL1-F1
#
_cell.length_a   1.000
_cell.length_b   1.000
_cell.length_c   1.000
_cell.angle_alpha   90.00
_cell.angle_beta   90.00
_cell.angle_gamma   90.00
#
_symmetry.space_group_name_H-M   'P 1'
#
loop_
_entity.id
_entity.type
_entity.pdbx_description
1 polymer ?
#
loop_
_entity_poly.entity_id
_entity_poly.type
_entity_poly.pdbx_seq_one_letter_code
_entity_poly.pdbx_strand_id
1 'polypeptide(L)'
;MATFPQPKTRKDRGVRKIFCMPVEGGEGSCIITPSPLQCDTRFPREQETLKNHFYFTDFERHNAEIAAYHLDKLLGFRRAVPTVGRNVNITRELYALAQGDLLKTFFISPDNNLCFHGKCSYYCDTAHAICGSPDMIEGSFAIFLPGKEAAPRKVWRHPWRRGYHKRRKAQWEVDDEYCELVKEVHPYNEGRRLLDLMDMAVLDFLMGNMDRHHYETFKMFGNYSAPLHLDHGRGFGKAFHDEISILAPIYQCCLIRHSTLATLLRFQNGPQRLSEAMRVSMSADPLNPILWEPHMRALDRRVNIILQIVRECINKSVDPVHVVINDFH
;
A
#
# COMPACT_ATOMS: atom_id res chain seq x y z
N MET A 1 13.87 13.53 -0.19
CA MET A 1 13.59 12.49 -1.22
C MET A 1 13.24 13.14 -2.56
N ALA A 2 12.34 14.13 -2.58
CA ALA A 2 11.98 14.86 -3.81
C ALA A 2 13.14 15.65 -4.46
N THR A 3 14.06 16.22 -3.68
CA THR A 3 15.09 17.15 -4.17
C THR A 3 16.53 16.62 -4.09
N PHE A 4 16.75 15.42 -3.57
CA PHE A 4 18.11 14.93 -3.34
C PHE A 4 18.86 14.70 -4.67
N PRO A 5 20.12 15.18 -4.78
CA PRO A 5 20.95 14.97 -5.94
C PRO A 5 21.49 13.53 -6.02
N GLN A 6 21.53 13.04 -7.26
CA GLN A 6 22.22 11.88 -7.81
C GLN A 6 22.09 10.50 -7.10
N PRO A 7 21.46 9.51 -7.76
CA PRO A 7 21.33 8.16 -7.24
C PRO A 7 22.40 7.18 -7.72
N LYS A 8 22.92 6.29 -6.87
CA LYS A 8 23.53 5.03 -7.37
C LYS A 8 22.44 3.98 -7.48
N THR A 9 22.21 3.35 -8.62
CA THR A 9 21.17 2.31 -8.69
C THR A 9 21.68 0.99 -8.13
N ARG A 10 21.05 0.44 -7.08
CA ARG A 10 21.29 -0.93 -6.61
C ARG A 10 20.05 -1.79 -6.86
N LYS A 11 20.28 -2.99 -7.39
CA LYS A 11 19.25 -4.02 -7.64
C LYS A 11 18.90 -4.70 -6.32
N ASP A 12 17.62 -4.90 -6.04
CA ASP A 12 17.22 -5.95 -5.10
C ASP A 12 15.98 -6.72 -5.56
N ARG A 13 15.89 -7.97 -5.09
CA ARG A 13 14.98 -9.00 -5.60
C ARG A 13 13.53 -8.71 -5.20
N GLY A 14 12.72 -8.25 -6.15
CA GLY A 14 11.27 -8.08 -6.02
C GLY A 14 10.48 -8.78 -7.13
N VAL A 15 9.16 -8.91 -6.94
CA VAL A 15 8.24 -9.51 -7.91
C VAL A 15 8.03 -8.61 -9.14
N ARG A 16 8.10 -7.28 -8.95
CA ARG A 16 7.93 -6.23 -9.97
C ARG A 16 9.11 -5.24 -9.99
N LYS A 17 9.08 -4.23 -10.88
CA LYS A 17 10.14 -3.23 -11.08
C LYS A 17 10.26 -2.29 -9.87
N ILE A 18 11.17 -2.62 -8.97
CA ILE A 18 11.56 -1.78 -7.84
C ILE A 18 13.04 -1.43 -7.98
N PHE A 19 13.37 -0.14 -7.90
CA PHE A 19 14.77 0.32 -7.91
C PHE A 19 15.17 0.82 -6.53
N CYS A 20 16.41 0.54 -6.12
CA CYS A 20 16.98 1.08 -4.90
C CYS A 20 17.94 2.21 -5.26
N MET A 21 17.78 3.37 -4.65
CA MET A 21 18.62 4.55 -4.86
C MET A 21 19.21 5.07 -3.54
N PRO A 22 20.47 4.76 -3.21
CA PRO A 22 21.28 5.55 -2.28
C PRO A 22 21.26 7.04 -2.61
N VAL A 23 21.11 7.83 -1.55
CA VAL A 23 21.15 9.30 -1.54
C VAL A 23 22.56 9.76 -1.14
N GLU A 24 23.12 10.77 -1.80
CA GLU A 24 24.39 11.38 -1.36
C GLU A 24 24.25 12.01 0.04
N GLY A 25 25.15 11.63 0.98
CA GLY A 25 25.25 12.24 2.31
C GLY A 25 24.80 11.39 3.51
N GLY A 26 24.41 10.12 3.34
CA GLY A 26 24.13 9.22 4.45
C GLY A 26 23.49 7.89 4.02
N GLU A 27 23.31 6.96 4.97
CA GLU A 27 22.71 5.62 4.81
C GLU A 27 21.24 5.60 4.33
N GLY A 28 20.73 6.69 3.75
CA GLY A 28 19.40 6.77 3.17
C GLY A 28 19.40 6.19 1.77
N SER A 29 18.74 5.04 1.58
CA SER A 29 18.33 4.57 0.25
C SER A 29 16.84 4.89 0.03
N CYS A 30 16.36 4.97 -1.21
CA CYS A 30 14.94 5.12 -1.55
C CYS A 30 14.47 4.01 -2.50
N ILE A 31 13.26 3.48 -2.28
CA ILE A 31 12.59 2.50 -3.15
C ILE A 31 11.80 3.27 -4.20
N ILE A 32 12.01 2.96 -5.48
CA ILE A 32 11.24 3.53 -6.60
C ILE A 32 10.37 2.48 -7.23
N THR A 33 9.08 2.80 -7.32
CA THR A 33 8.17 2.21 -8.29
C THR A 33 7.95 3.25 -9.40
N PRO A 34 8.55 3.06 -10.59
CA PRO A 34 8.44 4.05 -11.66
C PRO A 34 7.12 3.90 -12.41
N SER A 35 6.57 5.03 -12.87
CA SER A 35 5.45 5.13 -13.80
C SER A 35 5.73 6.20 -14.84
N PRO A 36 5.57 5.92 -16.14
CA PRO A 36 5.91 6.88 -17.18
C PRO A 36 5.18 8.24 -17.15
N LEU A 37 5.72 9.32 -17.73
CA LEU A 37 5.03 10.62 -17.84
C LEU A 37 4.68 10.85 -19.30
N GLN A 38 3.41 11.16 -19.56
CA GLN A 38 2.91 11.83 -20.77
C GLN A 38 3.24 11.16 -22.13
N CYS A 39 3.27 9.83 -22.17
CA CYS A 39 2.67 9.01 -23.21
C CYS A 39 2.42 7.66 -22.52
N ASP A 40 1.29 7.57 -21.82
CA ASP A 40 0.99 6.58 -20.78
C ASP A 40 2.07 6.52 -19.68
N THR A 41 1.81 7.15 -18.51
CA THR A 41 2.01 6.47 -17.21
C THR A 41 1.64 5.01 -17.34
N ARG A 42 2.25 4.07 -16.56
CA ARG A 42 2.00 2.64 -16.81
C ARG A 42 0.50 2.39 -16.94
N PHE A 43 -0.28 3.13 -16.14
CA PHE A 43 -1.63 3.57 -16.47
C PHE A 43 -1.92 5.01 -15.97
N PRO A 44 -2.77 5.81 -16.65
CA PRO A 44 -3.20 7.14 -16.20
C PRO A 44 -3.95 7.06 -14.86
N ARG A 45 -4.07 8.21 -14.17
CA ARG A 45 -4.70 8.27 -12.83
C ARG A 45 -6.16 7.80 -12.87
N GLU A 46 -6.81 7.97 -14.01
CA GLU A 46 -8.19 7.62 -14.30
C GLU A 46 -8.39 6.11 -14.58
N GLN A 47 -7.32 5.38 -14.89
CA GLN A 47 -7.46 4.00 -15.28
C GLN A 47 -7.70 3.08 -14.09
N GLU A 48 -8.86 2.42 -14.10
CA GLU A 48 -9.17 1.37 -13.16
C GLU A 48 -8.53 0.01 -13.54
N THR A 49 -8.32 -0.82 -12.52
CA THR A 49 -7.98 -2.23 -12.68
C THR A 49 -9.10 -2.93 -13.42
N LEU A 50 -8.75 -3.63 -14.51
CA LEU A 50 -9.73 -4.37 -15.32
C LEU A 50 -10.54 -5.35 -14.46
N LYS A 51 -11.84 -5.44 -14.73
CA LYS A 51 -12.78 -6.27 -13.94
C LYS A 51 -12.35 -7.73 -13.83
N ASN A 52 -11.76 -8.27 -14.90
CA ASN A 52 -11.32 -9.66 -14.99
C ASN A 52 -9.92 -9.93 -14.41
N HIS A 53 -9.21 -8.89 -13.95
CA HIS A 53 -7.92 -9.07 -13.29
C HIS A 53 -8.10 -9.54 -11.86
N PHE A 54 -7.38 -10.61 -11.51
CA PHE A 54 -7.23 -11.02 -10.13
C PHE A 54 -6.28 -10.06 -9.39
N TYR A 55 -6.43 -9.97 -8.07
CA TYR A 55 -5.56 -9.19 -7.20
C TYR A 55 -4.06 -9.53 -7.39
N PHE A 56 -3.72 -10.79 -7.70
CA PHE A 56 -2.34 -11.23 -7.92
C PHE A 56 -1.77 -10.88 -9.32
N THR A 57 -2.62 -10.49 -10.27
CA THR A 57 -2.21 -10.02 -11.60
C THR A 57 -2.18 -8.50 -11.69
N ASP A 58 -2.86 -7.79 -10.78
CA ASP A 58 -3.01 -6.35 -10.84
C ASP A 58 -1.68 -5.59 -10.81
N PHE A 59 -1.61 -4.50 -11.56
CA PHE A 59 -0.40 -3.69 -11.64
C PHE A 59 -0.22 -2.80 -10.42
N GLU A 60 1.03 -2.70 -9.98
CA GLU A 60 1.39 -1.73 -8.97
C GLU A 60 1.38 -0.31 -9.56
N ARG A 61 0.95 0.64 -8.72
CA ARG A 61 0.74 2.04 -9.01
C ARG A 61 1.56 2.86 -8.01
N HIS A 62 2.45 3.70 -8.50
CA HIS A 62 3.31 4.55 -7.67
C HIS A 62 2.48 5.52 -6.82
N ASN A 63 1.41 6.09 -7.40
CA ASN A 63 0.53 7.00 -6.70
C ASN A 63 -0.25 6.35 -5.55
N ALA A 64 -0.45 5.02 -5.59
CA ALA A 64 -1.06 4.30 -4.47
C ALA A 64 -0.15 4.24 -3.25
N GLU A 65 1.17 4.09 -3.43
CA GLU A 65 2.14 4.13 -2.32
C GLU A 65 2.19 5.51 -1.65
N ILE A 66 2.16 6.58 -2.46
CA ILE A 66 2.11 7.96 -1.95
C ILE A 66 0.81 8.16 -1.16
N ALA A 67 -0.34 7.86 -1.78
CA ALA A 67 -1.63 8.06 -1.15
C ALA A 67 -1.80 7.23 0.13
N ALA A 68 -1.29 5.99 0.17
CA ALA A 68 -1.34 5.14 1.36
C ALA A 68 -0.57 5.74 2.54
N TYR A 69 0.59 6.36 2.31
CA TYR A 69 1.33 7.07 3.36
C TYR A 69 0.52 8.24 3.94
N HIS A 70 -0.10 9.06 3.09
CA HIS A 70 -0.94 10.17 3.54
C HIS A 70 -2.19 9.69 4.27
N LEU A 71 -2.82 8.61 3.81
CA LEU A 71 -3.98 7.99 4.44
C LEU A 71 -3.64 7.41 5.83
N ASP A 72 -2.54 6.66 5.93
CA ASP A 72 -2.03 6.11 7.19
C ASP A 72 -1.75 7.21 8.23
N LYS A 73 -1.17 8.33 7.79
CA LYS A 73 -0.94 9.51 8.62
C LYS A 73 -2.24 10.13 9.13
N LEU A 74 -3.25 10.27 8.26
CA LEU A 74 -4.56 10.86 8.62
C LEU A 74 -5.40 9.98 9.55
N LEU A 75 -5.29 8.66 9.41
CA LEU A 75 -5.90 7.69 10.31
C LEU A 75 -5.18 7.62 11.67
N GLY A 76 -4.02 8.28 11.81
CA GLY A 76 -3.25 8.33 13.05
C GLY A 76 -2.42 7.07 13.31
N PHE A 77 -2.34 6.13 12.36
CA PHE A 77 -1.58 4.90 12.51
C PHE A 77 -0.08 5.16 12.55
N ARG A 78 0.44 5.97 11.60
CA ARG A 78 1.86 6.35 11.50
C ARG A 78 2.79 5.12 11.43
N ARG A 79 2.37 4.10 10.69
CA ARG A 79 3.08 2.82 10.51
C ARG A 79 3.51 2.62 9.06
N ALA A 80 3.04 3.48 8.16
CA ALA A 80 3.51 3.52 6.78
C ALA A 80 4.87 4.22 6.69
N VAL A 81 5.68 3.75 5.74
CA VAL A 81 6.95 4.37 5.41
C VAL A 81 6.70 5.71 4.71
N PRO A 82 7.43 6.79 5.08
CA PRO A 82 7.39 8.05 4.35
C PRO A 82 7.65 7.86 2.86
N THR A 83 6.69 8.31 2.05
CA THR A 83 6.70 8.18 0.59
C THR A 83 6.35 9.51 -0.05
N VAL A 84 7.10 9.90 -1.08
CA VAL A 84 6.87 11.14 -1.84
C VAL A 84 6.92 10.88 -3.34
N GLY A 85 6.17 11.63 -4.12
CA GLY A 85 6.28 11.64 -5.56
C GLY A 85 7.48 12.45 -6.07
N ARG A 86 8.06 12.03 -7.20
CA ARG A 86 9.12 12.77 -7.89
C ARG A 86 9.12 12.49 -9.40
N ASN A 87 9.41 13.51 -10.18
CA ASN A 87 9.76 13.40 -11.59
C ASN A 87 11.23 13.01 -11.73
N VAL A 88 11.50 12.02 -12.56
CA VAL A 88 12.82 11.43 -12.78
C VAL A 88 13.18 11.57 -14.25
N ASN A 89 14.31 12.18 -14.53
CA ASN A 89 14.89 12.17 -15.86
C ASN A 89 15.58 10.82 -16.10
N ILE A 90 15.01 9.98 -16.96
CA ILE A 90 15.52 8.64 -17.26
C ILE A 90 16.96 8.73 -17.76
N THR A 91 17.27 9.66 -18.65
CA THR A 91 18.60 9.77 -19.27
C THR A 91 19.68 10.03 -18.21
N ARG A 92 19.48 11.03 -17.36
CA ARG A 92 20.47 11.53 -16.40
C ARG A 92 20.48 10.76 -15.09
N GLU A 93 19.31 10.36 -14.60
CA GLU A 93 19.15 9.81 -13.24
C GLU A 93 18.99 8.29 -13.22
N LEU A 94 18.74 7.66 -14.37
CA LEU A 94 18.63 6.20 -14.47
C LEU A 94 19.67 5.61 -15.43
N TYR A 95 19.59 5.96 -16.71
CA TYR A 95 20.40 5.37 -17.76
C TYR A 95 21.90 5.61 -17.55
N ALA A 96 22.31 6.85 -17.27
CA ALA A 96 23.71 7.21 -17.01
C ALA A 96 24.32 6.51 -15.79
N LEU A 97 23.49 6.01 -14.88
CA LEU A 97 23.89 5.40 -13.60
C LEU A 97 23.64 3.89 -13.56
N ALA A 98 22.93 3.36 -14.56
CA ALA A 98 22.58 1.96 -14.66
C ALA A 98 23.81 1.10 -14.97
N GLN A 99 23.90 -0.07 -14.32
CA GLN A 99 24.97 -1.03 -14.52
C GLN A 99 24.44 -2.44 -14.77
N GLY A 100 25.28 -3.29 -15.37
CA GLY A 100 25.02 -4.72 -15.51
C GLY A 100 23.74 -5.03 -16.29
N ASP A 101 22.91 -5.91 -15.73
CA ASP A 101 21.66 -6.36 -16.35
C ASP A 101 20.67 -5.23 -16.60
N LEU A 102 20.63 -4.19 -15.74
CA LEU A 102 19.65 -3.10 -15.88
C LEU A 102 19.95 -2.25 -17.11
N LEU A 103 21.22 -1.90 -17.34
CA LEU A 103 21.65 -1.11 -18.48
C LEU A 103 21.26 -1.76 -19.81
N LYS A 104 21.33 -3.10 -19.88
CA LYS A 104 20.96 -3.88 -21.07
C LYS A 104 19.46 -3.85 -21.40
N THR A 105 18.62 -3.35 -20.50
CA THR A 105 17.15 -3.31 -20.69
C THR A 105 16.64 -1.99 -21.24
N PHE A 106 17.51 -1.00 -21.45
CA PHE A 106 17.15 0.29 -22.03
C PHE A 106 17.09 0.21 -23.55
N PHE A 107 16.12 0.89 -24.15
CA PHE A 107 15.94 0.97 -25.60
C PHE A 107 15.13 2.22 -25.96
N ILE A 108 15.10 2.56 -27.25
CA ILE A 108 14.27 3.64 -27.80
C ILE A 108 13.02 3.03 -28.43
N SER A 109 11.84 3.53 -28.08
CA SER A 109 10.57 3.08 -28.68
C SER A 109 10.42 3.58 -30.14
N PRO A 110 9.47 3.03 -30.91
CA PRO A 110 9.14 3.55 -32.24
C PRO A 110 8.76 5.05 -32.25
N ASP A 111 8.22 5.55 -31.13
CA ASP A 111 7.87 6.97 -30.94
C ASP A 111 9.04 7.81 -30.41
N ASN A 112 10.26 7.28 -30.47
CA ASN A 112 11.50 7.95 -30.06
C ASN A 112 11.57 8.31 -28.56
N ASN A 113 10.88 7.55 -27.71
CA ASN A 113 10.93 7.69 -26.25
C ASN A 113 11.99 6.76 -25.64
N LEU A 114 12.68 7.21 -24.60
CA LEU A 114 13.61 6.39 -23.84
C LEU A 114 12.84 5.45 -22.91
N CYS A 115 13.03 4.15 -23.08
CA CYS A 115 12.34 3.11 -22.33
C CYS A 115 13.29 2.18 -21.60
N PHE A 116 12.80 1.52 -20.56
CA PHE A 116 13.46 0.38 -19.92
C PHE A 116 12.46 -0.61 -19.33
N HIS A 117 12.82 -1.89 -19.33
CA HIS A 117 11.99 -2.93 -18.72
C HIS A 117 12.58 -3.54 -17.43
N GLY A 118 13.86 -3.37 -17.14
CA GLY A 118 14.47 -3.97 -15.95
C GLY A 118 14.36 -5.50 -15.93
N LYS A 119 14.58 -6.12 -14.76
CA LYS A 119 14.58 -7.58 -14.60
C LYS A 119 13.83 -8.00 -13.34
N CYS A 120 12.63 -8.53 -13.52
CA CYS A 120 11.74 -9.04 -12.47
C CYS A 120 10.88 -10.19 -13.01
N SER A 121 10.08 -10.83 -12.16
CA SER A 121 9.24 -11.98 -12.55
C SER A 121 7.92 -11.59 -13.22
N TYR A 122 7.36 -10.41 -12.94
CA TYR A 122 6.08 -9.96 -13.50
C TYR A 122 6.24 -8.70 -14.35
N TYR A 123 5.86 -8.79 -15.62
CA TYR A 123 5.74 -7.64 -16.53
C TYR A 123 7.05 -6.82 -16.64
N CYS A 124 8.18 -7.53 -16.74
CA CYS A 124 9.53 -7.00 -17.01
C CYS A 124 10.04 -7.46 -18.38
N ASP A 125 9.22 -7.23 -19.40
CA ASP A 125 9.52 -7.50 -20.81
C ASP A 125 9.33 -6.22 -21.63
N THR A 126 9.67 -6.28 -22.93
CA THR A 126 9.54 -5.14 -23.85
C THR A 126 8.10 -4.65 -24.00
N ALA A 127 7.11 -5.55 -23.95
CA ALA A 127 5.69 -5.19 -24.09
C ALA A 127 5.15 -4.39 -22.89
N HIS A 128 5.78 -4.53 -21.72
CA HIS A 128 5.42 -3.83 -20.49
C HIS A 128 6.54 -2.88 -20.00
N ALA A 129 7.35 -2.37 -20.92
CA ALA A 129 8.40 -1.40 -20.63
C ALA A 129 7.84 -0.11 -20.02
N ILE A 130 8.70 0.63 -19.32
CA ILE A 130 8.39 1.98 -18.82
C ILE A 130 9.10 2.95 -19.75
N CYS A 131 8.37 3.92 -20.31
CA CYS A 131 8.85 4.81 -21.36
C CYS A 131 8.61 6.28 -21.02
N GLY A 132 9.61 7.14 -21.11
CA GLY A 132 9.39 8.56 -20.88
C GLY A 132 8.58 9.26 -21.97
N SER A 133 8.38 10.56 -21.80
CA SER A 133 7.92 11.46 -22.87
C SER A 133 8.77 12.74 -22.92
N PRO A 134 9.86 12.75 -23.69
CA PRO A 134 10.52 11.58 -24.26
C PRO A 134 11.34 10.77 -23.24
N ASP A 135 11.82 11.41 -22.17
CA ASP A 135 12.75 10.81 -21.20
C ASP A 135 12.44 11.15 -19.74
N MET A 136 11.24 11.69 -19.44
CA MET A 136 10.77 11.95 -18.08
C MET A 136 9.77 10.89 -17.64
N ILE A 137 9.84 10.47 -16.36
CA ILE A 137 8.85 9.59 -15.73
C ILE A 137 8.52 10.08 -14.32
N GLU A 138 7.33 9.72 -13.83
CA GLU A 138 6.99 9.83 -12.43
C GLU A 138 7.46 8.60 -11.65
N GLY A 139 7.63 8.75 -10.35
CA GLY A 139 7.82 7.62 -9.46
C GLY A 139 7.50 7.99 -8.03
N SER A 140 7.16 6.98 -7.22
CA SER A 140 7.08 7.15 -5.78
C SER A 140 8.39 6.74 -5.15
N PHE A 141 8.88 7.56 -4.22
CA PHE A 141 10.13 7.38 -3.51
C PHE A 141 9.82 7.16 -2.03
N ALA A 142 9.93 5.91 -1.60
CA ALA A 142 9.79 5.55 -0.19
C ALA A 142 11.16 5.48 0.47
N ILE A 143 11.30 6.01 1.69
CA ILE A 143 12.57 5.91 2.43
C ILE A 143 12.87 4.44 2.77
N PHE A 144 14.13 4.03 2.67
CA PHE A 144 14.51 2.70 3.10
C PHE A 144 14.33 2.55 4.60
N LEU A 145 13.76 1.41 4.98
CA LEU A 145 13.86 0.93 6.35
C LEU A 145 15.33 0.67 6.69
N PRO A 146 15.73 0.83 7.96
CA PRO A 146 17.09 0.52 8.38
C PRO A 146 17.51 -0.88 7.93
N GLY A 147 18.82 -1.02 7.65
CA GLY A 147 19.41 -2.29 7.22
C GLY A 147 19.08 -3.43 8.20
N LYS A 148 18.98 -4.66 7.68
CA LYS A 148 18.59 -5.83 8.50
C LYS A 148 19.56 -6.11 9.65
N GLU A 149 20.80 -5.64 9.58
CA GLU A 149 21.80 -5.72 10.65
C GLU A 149 21.48 -4.76 11.80
N ALA A 150 21.08 -3.52 11.50
CA ALA A 150 20.73 -2.51 12.50
C ALA A 150 19.33 -2.73 13.09
N ALA A 151 18.35 -3.08 12.25
CA ALA A 151 16.97 -3.34 12.68
C ALA A 151 16.43 -4.62 12.02
N PRO A 152 16.69 -5.80 12.62
CA PRO A 152 16.19 -7.07 12.10
C PRO A 152 14.66 -7.08 12.04
N ARG A 153 14.11 -7.50 10.90
CA ARG A 153 12.66 -7.62 10.67
C ARG A 153 12.22 -9.07 10.60
N LYS A 154 11.00 -9.36 11.04
CA LYS A 154 10.33 -10.66 10.92
C LYS A 154 9.16 -10.51 9.96
N VAL A 155 9.12 -11.38 8.96
CA VAL A 155 7.99 -11.51 8.04
C VAL A 155 7.01 -12.51 8.63
N TRP A 156 5.74 -12.15 8.64
CA TRP A 156 4.64 -12.98 9.12
C TRP A 156 3.67 -13.25 7.98
N ARG A 157 3.18 -14.48 7.90
CA ARG A 157 2.08 -14.83 7.01
C ARG A 157 0.78 -14.26 7.59
N HIS A 158 0.03 -13.51 6.77
CA HIS A 158 -1.24 -12.95 7.21
C HIS A 158 -2.30 -14.07 7.37
N PRO A 159 -3.10 -14.11 8.45
CA PRO A 159 -4.13 -15.16 8.63
C PRO A 159 -5.17 -15.13 7.53
N TRP A 160 -5.67 -13.94 7.19
CA TRP A 160 -6.57 -13.71 6.05
C TRP A 160 -5.87 -13.63 4.69
N ARG A 161 -4.72 -14.29 4.53
CA ARG A 161 -4.05 -14.37 3.23
C ARG A 161 -4.98 -15.09 2.24
N ARG A 162 -5.17 -14.49 1.07
CA ARG A 162 -5.95 -15.08 -0.04
C ARG A 162 -5.32 -16.36 -0.61
N GLY A 163 -6.07 -17.09 -1.43
CA GLY A 163 -5.61 -18.34 -2.04
C GLY A 163 -4.49 -18.19 -3.09
N TYR A 164 -4.36 -17.02 -3.73
CA TYR A 164 -3.46 -16.80 -4.88
C TYR A 164 -3.66 -17.83 -5.99
N HIS A 165 -4.91 -18.23 -6.18
CA HIS A 165 -5.28 -19.28 -7.11
C HIS A 165 -6.66 -18.98 -7.69
N LYS A 166 -6.87 -19.27 -8.99
CA LYS A 166 -8.10 -18.90 -9.72
C LYS A 166 -9.36 -19.63 -9.26
N ARG A 167 -9.21 -20.79 -8.63
CA ARG A 167 -10.32 -21.70 -8.26
C ARG A 167 -10.39 -22.05 -6.78
N ARG A 168 -9.31 -21.83 -6.02
CA ARG A 168 -9.22 -22.29 -4.63
C ARG A 168 -9.50 -21.12 -3.71
N LYS A 169 -10.55 -21.25 -2.90
CA LYS A 169 -10.86 -20.33 -1.81
C LYS A 169 -9.91 -20.60 -0.63
N ALA A 170 -9.60 -19.55 0.12
CA ALA A 170 -8.92 -19.65 1.40
C ALA A 170 -9.90 -20.09 2.50
N GLN A 171 -9.40 -20.61 3.62
CA GLN A 171 -10.24 -21.09 4.72
C GLN A 171 -11.18 -19.98 5.23
N TRP A 172 -10.67 -18.77 5.44
CA TRP A 172 -11.47 -17.63 5.89
C TRP A 172 -12.57 -17.19 4.92
N GLU A 173 -12.51 -17.60 3.64
CA GLU A 173 -13.54 -17.30 2.63
C GLU A 173 -14.71 -18.31 2.64
N VAL A 174 -14.57 -19.41 3.39
CA VAL A 174 -15.58 -20.50 3.47
C VAL A 174 -16.04 -20.79 4.89
N ASP A 175 -15.36 -20.22 5.89
CA ASP A 175 -15.58 -20.46 7.30
C ASP A 175 -15.87 -19.13 8.00
N ASP A 176 -17.12 -18.94 8.41
CA ASP A 176 -17.59 -17.70 9.04
C ASP A 176 -17.03 -17.55 10.48
N GLU A 177 -16.65 -18.65 11.13
CA GLU A 177 -16.07 -18.68 12.48
C GLU A 177 -14.53 -18.67 12.47
N TYR A 178 -13.91 -18.46 11.30
CA TYR A 178 -12.46 -18.51 11.13
C TYR A 178 -11.68 -17.66 12.14
N CYS A 179 -12.20 -16.52 12.57
CA CYS A 179 -11.50 -15.69 13.54
C CYS A 179 -11.34 -16.34 14.92
N GLU A 180 -12.27 -17.21 15.35
CA GLU A 180 -12.13 -17.91 16.64
C GLU A 180 -10.89 -18.81 16.63
N LEU A 181 -10.62 -19.49 15.51
CA LEU A 181 -9.36 -20.22 15.31
C LEU A 181 -8.14 -19.30 15.34
N VAL A 182 -8.24 -18.10 14.76
CA VAL A 182 -7.14 -17.12 14.77
C VAL A 182 -6.86 -16.64 16.19
N LYS A 183 -7.90 -16.39 17.01
CA LYS A 183 -7.78 -15.94 18.41
C LYS A 183 -7.10 -16.96 19.31
N GLU A 184 -7.03 -18.23 18.94
CA GLU A 184 -6.32 -19.26 19.71
C GLU A 184 -4.83 -19.37 19.36
N VAL A 185 -4.41 -18.84 18.20
CA VAL A 185 -3.07 -19.06 17.66
C VAL A 185 -2.14 -17.89 17.98
N HIS A 186 -0.96 -18.20 18.52
CA HIS A 186 0.14 -17.24 18.65
C HIS A 186 0.52 -16.63 17.28
N PRO A 187 0.74 -15.30 17.17
CA PRO A 187 0.76 -14.26 18.22
C PRO A 187 -0.56 -13.50 18.38
N TYR A 188 -1.68 -14.01 17.87
CA TYR A 188 -2.96 -13.30 17.83
C TYR A 188 -3.82 -13.50 19.07
N ASN A 189 -3.51 -14.53 19.86
CA ASN A 189 -4.15 -14.85 21.12
C ASN A 189 -3.79 -13.90 22.27
N GLU A 190 -2.76 -13.07 22.10
CA GLU A 190 -2.28 -12.16 23.15
C GLU A 190 -1.85 -10.79 22.61
N GLY A 191 -1.94 -9.78 23.47
CA GLY A 191 -1.43 -8.45 23.21
C GLY A 191 -2.12 -7.72 22.06
N ARG A 192 -1.35 -6.94 21.30
CA ARG A 192 -1.86 -5.96 20.33
C ARG A 192 -2.06 -6.50 18.92
N ARG A 193 -1.52 -7.69 18.59
CA ARG A 193 -1.31 -8.09 17.19
C ARG A 193 -2.63 -8.24 16.44
N LEU A 194 -3.65 -8.83 17.05
CA LEU A 194 -4.94 -8.98 16.39
C LEU A 194 -5.59 -7.63 16.08
N LEU A 195 -5.59 -6.69 17.04
CA LEU A 195 -6.08 -5.32 16.85
C LEU A 195 -5.27 -4.53 15.82
N ASP A 196 -3.97 -4.81 15.69
CA ASP A 196 -3.15 -4.21 14.64
C ASP A 196 -3.54 -4.72 13.25
N LEU A 197 -3.98 -5.98 13.12
CA LEU A 197 -4.53 -6.49 11.87
C LEU A 197 -5.90 -5.88 11.55
N MET A 198 -6.69 -5.49 12.55
CA MET A 198 -7.94 -4.74 12.33
C MET A 198 -7.66 -3.34 11.76
N ASP A 199 -6.70 -2.60 12.32
CA ASP A 199 -6.25 -1.32 11.77
C ASP A 199 -5.75 -1.46 10.33
N MET A 200 -4.96 -2.51 10.06
CA MET A 200 -4.45 -2.80 8.72
C MET A 200 -5.60 -3.11 7.75
N ALA A 201 -6.63 -3.86 8.18
CA ALA A 201 -7.82 -4.13 7.38
C ALA A 201 -8.63 -2.86 7.07
N VAL A 202 -8.74 -1.92 8.02
CA VAL A 202 -9.32 -0.58 7.79
C VAL A 202 -8.54 0.15 6.70
N LEU A 203 -7.20 0.20 6.81
CA LEU A 203 -6.35 0.85 5.82
C LEU A 203 -6.50 0.22 4.44
N ASP A 204 -6.34 -1.10 4.35
CA ASP A 204 -6.42 -1.89 3.12
C ASP A 204 -7.80 -1.75 2.47
N PHE A 205 -8.91 -1.74 3.24
CA PHE A 205 -10.25 -1.58 2.69
C PHE A 205 -10.49 -0.17 2.12
N LEU A 206 -10.06 0.88 2.83
CA LEU A 206 -10.22 2.26 2.36
C LEU A 206 -9.54 2.48 1.01
N MET A 207 -8.36 1.89 0.78
CA MET A 207 -7.70 1.94 -0.52
C MET A 207 -8.15 0.85 -1.50
N GLY A 208 -8.78 -0.23 -1.04
CA GLY A 208 -9.15 -1.39 -1.85
C GLY A 208 -7.96 -2.31 -2.17
N ASN A 209 -6.95 -2.35 -1.30
CA ASN A 209 -5.78 -3.22 -1.45
C ASN A 209 -6.14 -4.66 -1.04
N MET A 210 -6.15 -5.56 -2.02
CA MET A 210 -6.46 -6.97 -1.80
C MET A 210 -5.23 -7.85 -1.57
N ASP A 211 -4.02 -7.30 -1.69
CA ASP A 211 -2.78 -8.08 -1.80
C ASP A 211 -2.01 -8.24 -0.48
N ARG A 212 -2.69 -8.06 0.66
CA ARG A 212 -2.11 -8.24 1.99
C ARG A 212 -1.87 -9.72 2.33
N HIS A 213 -0.83 -10.31 1.78
CA HIS A 213 -0.47 -11.72 2.05
C HIS A 213 0.49 -11.92 3.23
N HIS A 214 1.26 -10.87 3.55
CA HIS A 214 2.28 -10.86 4.58
C HIS A 214 2.30 -9.50 5.26
N TYR A 215 2.89 -9.46 6.44
CA TYR A 215 3.23 -8.21 7.11
C TYR A 215 4.59 -8.35 7.80
N GLU A 216 5.27 -7.23 8.03
CA GLU A 216 6.58 -7.21 8.68
C GLU A 216 6.50 -6.55 10.05
N THR A 217 7.33 -7.00 10.99
CA THR A 217 7.52 -6.34 12.29
C THR A 217 9.00 -6.22 12.62
N PHE A 218 9.37 -5.24 13.44
CA PHE A 218 10.73 -5.15 13.97
C PHE A 218 10.92 -6.19 15.09
N LYS A 219 11.95 -7.03 14.97
CA LYS A 219 12.23 -8.09 15.96
C LYS A 219 12.57 -7.54 17.34
N MET A 220 13.18 -6.35 17.39
CA MET A 220 13.66 -5.74 18.63
C MET A 220 12.55 -5.50 19.67
N PHE A 221 11.29 -5.41 19.25
CA PHE A 221 10.14 -5.21 20.15
C PHE A 221 9.29 -6.47 20.35
N GLY A 222 9.73 -7.63 19.85
CA GLY A 222 9.00 -8.89 19.98
C GLY A 222 7.55 -8.81 19.46
N ASN A 223 6.59 -9.32 20.24
CA ASN A 223 5.17 -9.30 19.89
C ASN A 223 4.49 -7.94 20.09
N TYR A 224 5.12 -7.03 20.85
CA TYR A 224 4.65 -5.66 21.05
C TYR A 224 5.05 -4.71 19.92
N SER A 225 5.66 -5.24 18.85
CA SER A 225 5.89 -4.53 17.59
C SER A 225 4.61 -4.45 16.75
N ALA A 226 4.24 -3.23 16.35
CA ALA A 226 3.20 -3.02 15.36
C ALA A 226 3.66 -3.52 13.97
N PRO A 227 2.75 -4.10 13.16
CA PRO A 227 2.98 -4.33 11.74
C PRO A 227 3.36 -3.05 11.00
N LEU A 228 4.38 -3.13 10.16
CA LEU A 228 4.72 -2.09 9.19
C LEU A 228 3.68 -2.12 8.07
N HIS A 229 3.14 -0.97 7.73
CA HIS A 229 2.25 -0.81 6.58
C HIS A 229 3.13 -0.60 5.35
N LEU A 230 3.29 -1.65 4.54
CA LEU A 230 4.14 -1.71 3.35
C LEU A 230 3.32 -2.25 2.16
N ASP A 231 3.90 -2.28 0.96
CA ASP A 231 3.33 -2.91 -0.25
C ASP A 231 1.90 -2.44 -0.57
N HIS A 232 1.73 -1.12 -0.77
CA HIS A 232 0.43 -0.51 -1.09
C HIS A 232 0.21 -0.28 -2.58
N GLY A 233 1.16 -0.67 -3.44
CA GLY A 233 1.09 -0.43 -4.88
C GLY A 233 -0.16 -0.97 -5.56
N ARG A 234 -0.88 -1.93 -4.97
CA ARG A 234 -2.17 -2.45 -5.48
C ARG A 234 -3.41 -1.84 -4.83
N GLY A 235 -3.24 -0.76 -4.07
CA GLY A 235 -4.32 0.11 -3.62
C GLY A 235 -4.83 1.00 -4.76
N PHE A 236 -5.99 1.61 -4.55
CA PHE A 236 -6.62 2.58 -5.46
C PHE A 236 -6.76 2.06 -6.91
N GLY A 237 -7.00 0.75 -7.07
CA GLY A 237 -7.22 0.14 -8.39
C GLY A 237 -8.65 0.34 -8.92
N LYS A 238 -9.65 0.42 -8.04
CA LYS A 238 -11.08 0.59 -8.43
C LYS A 238 -11.74 1.63 -7.53
N ALA A 239 -12.28 2.69 -8.12
CA ALA A 239 -13.01 3.76 -7.43
C ALA A 239 -14.51 3.44 -7.30
N PHE A 240 -15.07 2.67 -8.23
CA PHE A 240 -16.50 2.34 -8.27
C PHE A 240 -16.85 0.94 -7.76
N HIS A 241 -15.89 0.26 -7.13
CA HIS A 241 -16.07 -1.06 -6.51
C HIS A 241 -15.50 -1.05 -5.09
N ASP A 242 -16.22 -1.62 -4.14
CA ASP A 242 -15.78 -1.77 -2.75
C ASP A 242 -15.66 -3.25 -2.43
N GLU A 243 -14.43 -3.69 -2.16
CA GLU A 243 -14.15 -5.10 -1.92
C GLU A 243 -14.36 -5.46 -0.45
N ILE A 244 -15.60 -5.84 -0.10
CA ILE A 244 -16.00 -6.15 1.28
C ILE A 244 -15.17 -7.25 1.91
N SER A 245 -14.65 -8.22 1.12
CA SER A 245 -13.82 -9.31 1.64
C SER A 245 -12.52 -8.83 2.31
N ILE A 246 -12.08 -7.59 2.08
CA ILE A 246 -10.93 -7.00 2.82
C ILE A 246 -11.27 -6.78 4.30
N LEU A 247 -12.54 -6.52 4.62
CA LEU A 247 -13.02 -6.33 6.00
C LEU A 247 -13.30 -7.64 6.74
N ALA A 248 -12.96 -8.80 6.16
CA ALA A 248 -13.10 -10.10 6.82
C ALA A 248 -12.55 -10.17 8.25
N PRO A 249 -11.37 -9.60 8.55
CA PRO A 249 -10.89 -9.54 9.93
C PRO A 249 -11.88 -8.83 10.87
N ILE A 250 -12.48 -7.71 10.43
CA ILE A 250 -13.38 -6.91 11.28
C ILE A 250 -14.72 -7.60 11.45
N TYR A 251 -15.36 -8.06 10.38
CA TYR A 251 -16.70 -8.66 10.49
C TYR A 251 -16.69 -10.08 11.07
N GLN A 252 -15.57 -10.83 10.99
CA GLN A 252 -15.43 -12.14 11.63
C GLN A 252 -15.01 -12.02 13.09
N CYS A 253 -14.04 -11.16 13.41
CA CYS A 253 -13.57 -11.04 14.79
C CYS A 253 -14.47 -10.16 15.65
N CYS A 254 -15.20 -9.23 15.02
CA CYS A 254 -15.92 -8.14 15.67
C CYS A 254 -15.06 -7.39 16.68
N LEU A 255 -13.87 -6.95 16.25
CA LEU A 255 -12.93 -6.18 17.06
C LEU A 255 -12.52 -4.89 16.34
N ILE A 256 -12.52 -3.78 17.07
CA ILE A 256 -11.95 -2.52 16.61
C ILE A 256 -11.35 -1.75 17.78
N ARG A 257 -10.21 -1.09 17.54
CA ARG A 257 -9.56 -0.22 18.51
C ARG A 257 -10.40 1.06 18.69
N HIS A 258 -10.56 1.51 19.93
CA HIS A 258 -11.34 2.72 20.23
C HIS A 258 -10.80 3.95 19.48
N SER A 259 -9.48 4.18 19.50
CA SER A 259 -8.87 5.31 18.76
C SER A 259 -9.11 5.27 17.25
N THR A 260 -9.13 4.09 16.65
CA THR A 260 -9.45 3.87 15.22
C THR A 260 -10.92 4.20 14.95
N LEU A 261 -11.85 3.67 15.75
CA LEU A 261 -13.28 3.97 15.63
C LEU A 261 -13.57 5.45 15.80
N ALA A 262 -12.98 6.09 16.82
CA ALA A 262 -13.15 7.52 17.08
C ALA A 262 -12.65 8.38 15.90
N THR A 263 -11.54 7.99 15.26
CA THR A 263 -11.02 8.65 14.07
C THR A 263 -11.96 8.50 12.87
N LEU A 264 -12.51 7.31 12.63
CA LEU A 264 -13.49 7.09 11.56
C LEU A 264 -14.78 7.90 11.78
N LEU A 265 -15.29 7.91 13.03
CA LEU A 265 -16.45 8.72 13.41
C LEU A 265 -16.19 10.22 13.23
N ARG A 266 -14.97 10.69 13.53
CA ARG A 266 -14.58 12.09 13.29
C ARG A 266 -14.64 12.46 11.80
N PHE A 267 -14.17 11.59 10.90
CA PHE A 267 -14.27 11.85 9.47
C PHE A 267 -15.71 11.74 8.93
N GLN A 268 -16.59 11.01 9.62
CA GLN A 268 -17.98 10.85 9.23
C GLN A 268 -18.88 11.99 9.73
N ASN A 269 -18.74 12.38 11.00
CA ASN A 269 -19.63 13.32 11.69
C ASN A 269 -19.00 14.70 11.91
N GLY A 270 -17.68 14.81 11.76
CA GLY A 270 -16.94 16.06 11.94
C GLY A 270 -17.06 17.01 10.75
N PRO A 271 -16.47 18.21 10.87
CA PRO A 271 -16.57 19.27 9.86
C PRO A 271 -15.81 18.95 8.57
N GLN A 272 -14.81 18.06 8.63
CA GLN A 272 -13.95 17.71 7.51
C GLN A 272 -14.05 16.21 7.21
N ARG A 273 -14.42 15.87 5.96
CA ARG A 273 -14.48 14.50 5.46
C ARG A 273 -13.09 13.95 5.20
N LEU A 274 -12.96 12.61 5.14
CA LEU A 274 -11.67 11.96 4.84
C LEU A 274 -11.15 12.36 3.46
N SER A 275 -12.04 12.45 2.47
CA SER A 275 -11.72 12.92 1.12
C SER A 275 -11.06 14.29 1.10
N GLU A 276 -11.61 15.26 1.84
CA GLU A 276 -11.10 16.62 1.94
C GLU A 276 -9.74 16.65 2.66
N ALA A 277 -9.63 15.94 3.79
CA ALA A 277 -8.36 15.81 4.51
C ALA A 277 -7.26 15.20 3.62
N MET A 278 -7.60 14.20 2.80
CA MET A 278 -6.68 13.59 1.84
C MET A 278 -6.21 14.58 0.77
N ARG A 279 -7.08 15.43 0.22
CA ARG A 279 -6.68 16.48 -0.73
C ARG A 279 -5.66 17.43 -0.12
N VAL A 280 -5.95 17.94 1.07
CA VAL A 280 -5.07 18.89 1.77
C VAL A 280 -3.74 18.22 2.13
N SER A 281 -3.77 16.96 2.57
CA SER A 281 -2.56 16.22 2.93
C SER A 281 -1.65 16.01 1.72
N MET A 282 -2.22 15.65 0.56
CA MET A 282 -1.46 15.34 -0.66
C MET A 282 -1.13 16.55 -1.53
N SER A 283 -1.72 17.72 -1.30
CA SER A 283 -1.48 18.92 -2.14
C SER A 283 -0.04 19.43 -2.06
N ALA A 284 0.70 19.03 -1.02
CA ALA A 284 2.11 19.35 -0.85
C ALA A 284 3.05 18.38 -1.61
N ASP A 285 2.53 17.27 -2.15
CA ASP A 285 3.35 16.32 -2.91
C ASP A 285 3.67 16.88 -4.31
N PRO A 286 4.92 16.78 -4.80
CA PRO A 286 5.31 17.28 -6.13
C PRO A 286 4.53 16.69 -7.31
N LEU A 287 3.92 15.51 -7.15
CA LEU A 287 3.13 14.85 -8.21
C LEU A 287 1.62 15.13 -8.08
N ASN A 288 1.23 16.15 -7.33
CA ASN A 288 -0.17 16.55 -7.23
C ASN A 288 -0.76 16.89 -8.62
N PRO A 289 -1.91 16.31 -9.02
CA PRO A 289 -2.79 15.44 -8.24
C PRO A 289 -2.33 13.97 -8.14
N ILE A 290 -2.34 13.43 -6.92
CA ILE A 290 -1.94 12.04 -6.65
C ILE A 290 -3.05 11.04 -6.98
N LEU A 291 -4.29 11.31 -6.56
CA LEU A 291 -5.45 10.45 -6.79
C LEU A 291 -6.48 11.12 -7.67
N TRP A 292 -7.15 10.31 -8.49
CA TRP A 292 -8.30 10.72 -9.28
C TRP A 292 -9.53 10.97 -8.40
N GLU A 293 -10.36 11.95 -8.79
CA GLU A 293 -11.50 12.45 -8.00
C GLU A 293 -12.48 11.36 -7.49
N PRO A 294 -12.88 10.35 -8.28
CA PRO A 294 -13.71 9.26 -7.81
C PRO A 294 -13.13 8.46 -6.65
N HIS A 295 -11.80 8.37 -6.50
CA HIS A 295 -11.21 7.73 -5.31
C HIS A 295 -11.46 8.54 -4.05
N MET A 296 -11.52 9.87 -4.14
CA MET A 296 -11.90 10.73 -3.01
C MET A 296 -13.32 10.42 -2.54
N ARG A 297 -14.27 10.33 -3.48
CA ARG A 297 -15.66 9.94 -3.17
C ARG A 297 -15.75 8.50 -2.64
N ALA A 298 -14.92 7.60 -3.16
CA ALA A 298 -14.87 6.21 -2.69
C ALA A 298 -14.39 6.11 -1.24
N LEU A 299 -13.45 6.94 -0.81
CA LEU A 299 -12.97 6.95 0.58
C LEU A 299 -14.10 7.27 1.57
N ASP A 300 -14.88 8.33 1.33
CA ASP A 300 -15.99 8.69 2.21
C ASP A 300 -17.08 7.61 2.20
N ARG A 301 -17.38 7.02 1.03
CA ARG A 301 -18.30 5.88 0.93
C ARG A 301 -17.80 4.68 1.75
N ARG A 302 -16.51 4.34 1.67
CA ARG A 302 -15.90 3.23 2.38
C ARG A 302 -15.84 3.46 3.89
N VAL A 303 -15.63 4.69 4.37
CA VAL A 303 -15.75 5.03 5.80
C VAL A 303 -17.13 4.65 6.33
N ASN A 304 -18.20 4.98 5.59
CA ASN A 304 -19.57 4.60 5.98
C ASN A 304 -19.76 3.09 6.07
N ILE A 305 -19.20 2.33 5.12
CA ILE A 305 -19.29 0.86 5.11
C ILE A 305 -18.61 0.26 6.33
N ILE A 306 -17.41 0.74 6.70
CA ILE A 306 -16.70 0.27 7.91
C ILE A 306 -17.56 0.51 9.15
N LEU A 307 -18.09 1.74 9.30
CA LEU A 307 -18.92 2.11 10.45
C LEU A 307 -20.20 1.27 10.53
N GLN A 308 -20.80 0.92 9.39
CA GLN A 308 -21.96 0.05 9.34
C GLN A 308 -21.63 -1.38 9.81
N ILE A 309 -20.52 -1.96 9.37
CA ILE A 309 -20.05 -3.28 9.83
C ILE A 309 -19.77 -3.28 11.33
N VAL A 310 -19.11 -2.23 11.85
CA VAL A 310 -18.84 -2.10 13.29
C VAL A 310 -20.16 -2.00 14.07
N ARG A 311 -21.14 -1.25 13.55
CA ARG A 311 -22.48 -1.15 14.17
C ARG A 311 -23.19 -2.50 14.21
N GLU A 312 -23.09 -3.31 13.15
CA GLU A 312 -23.65 -4.66 13.13
C GLU A 312 -22.98 -5.58 14.15
N CYS A 313 -21.65 -5.49 14.31
CA CYS A 313 -20.94 -6.20 15.37
C CYS A 313 -21.40 -5.78 16.77
N ILE A 314 -21.55 -4.48 17.04
CA ILE A 314 -22.04 -3.97 18.33
C ILE A 314 -23.45 -4.48 18.61
N ASN A 315 -24.36 -4.44 17.63
CA ASN A 315 -25.74 -4.88 17.81
C ASN A 315 -25.88 -6.39 18.05
N LYS A 316 -24.92 -7.19 17.59
CA LYS A 316 -24.88 -8.64 17.82
C LYS A 316 -24.23 -9.02 19.16
N SER A 317 -23.38 -8.14 19.70
CA SER A 317 -22.68 -8.40 20.97
C SER A 317 -23.61 -8.20 22.16
N VAL A 318 -23.41 -9.01 23.21
CA VAL A 318 -24.07 -8.83 24.51
C VAL A 318 -23.55 -7.56 25.20
N ASP A 319 -22.26 -7.25 25.03
CA ASP A 319 -21.61 -6.05 25.56
C ASP A 319 -20.75 -5.38 24.46
N PRO A 320 -20.99 -4.09 24.13
CA PRO A 320 -20.16 -3.32 23.20
C PRO A 320 -18.67 -3.26 23.57
N VAL A 321 -18.32 -3.42 24.85
CA VAL A 321 -16.92 -3.40 25.32
C VAL A 321 -16.10 -4.55 24.74
N HIS A 322 -16.74 -5.66 24.35
CA HIS A 322 -16.06 -6.76 23.67
C HIS A 322 -15.76 -6.48 22.19
N VAL A 323 -16.42 -5.47 21.60
CA VAL A 323 -16.21 -5.07 20.20
C VAL A 323 -15.26 -3.89 20.09
N VAL A 324 -15.47 -2.88 20.94
CA VAL A 324 -14.66 -1.66 20.95
C VAL A 324 -13.63 -1.74 22.07
N ILE A 325 -12.40 -2.12 21.71
CA ILE A 325 -11.32 -2.30 22.68
C ILE A 325 -10.67 -0.97 23.00
N ASN A 326 -10.70 -0.59 24.28
CA ASN A 326 -10.05 0.62 24.76
C ASN A 326 -8.52 0.50 24.71
N ASP A 327 -7.87 1.48 24.09
CA ASP A 327 -6.42 1.57 23.90
C ASP A 327 -5.81 2.83 24.53
N PHE A 328 -6.57 3.57 25.34
CA PHE A 328 -6.06 4.67 26.16
C PHE A 328 -5.56 4.15 27.51
N HIS A 329 -4.39 3.49 27.53
CA HIS A 329 -3.71 3.06 28.75
C HIS A 329 -2.21 3.26 28.66
#